data_AF-A0A1H5ZUN5-F1
#
_entry.id   AF-A0A1H5ZUN5-F1
#
_cell.length_a   1.000
_cell.length_b   1.000
_cell.length_c   1.000
_cell.angle_alpha   90.00
_cell.angle_beta   90.00
_cell.angle_gamma   90.00
#
_symmetry.space_group_name_H-M   'P 1'
#
loop_
_entity.id
_entity.type
_entity.pdbx_description
1 polymer ?
#
loop_
_entity_poly.entity_id
_entity_poly.type
_entity_poly.pdbx_seq_one_letter_code
_entity_poly.pdbx_strand_id
1 'polypeptide(L)'
;MIRTIYGRIKEKKIALIPITNTSSMNMQISTRNGDSVIDKGDGSTPFGFTNPKYFDYTITSSGAMNFSYSGVFTGNISIKFLKGLKDVYSISFTYPRTAANTNLFNIADVSIFLKQFPNLYSFRIENYSYGANFPTINGNVLDMPDSVEVIYGYDFQIAGTVNFNMSGISSTSKLRILNIQGNNSVGAKKLLGNLAKMPTSLTFLSLKFATSGSAISYSGGKTWASAFDTLLLPIALTNAENNTLLNDMANTITSAIGGKLINLKGNRTSASDAAVTYLQSLGFTITINRI
;
A
#
# COMPACT_ATOMS: atom_id res chain seq x y z
N MET A 1 8.77 48.59 10.84
CA MET A 1 9.80 48.04 9.93
C MET A 1 9.74 46.51 10.02
N ILE A 2 8.89 45.85 9.23
CA ILE A 2 8.89 44.38 9.08
C ILE A 2 9.05 44.10 7.60
N ARG A 3 10.30 43.87 7.20
CA ARG A 3 10.72 43.53 5.84
C ARG A 3 10.72 42.01 5.70
N THR A 4 10.08 41.55 4.62
CA THR A 4 10.53 40.43 3.77
C THR A 4 10.43 39.00 4.30
N ILE A 5 9.35 38.28 3.95
CA ILE A 5 9.42 36.87 3.51
C ILE A 5 8.33 36.61 2.43
N TYR A 6 8.41 37.31 1.30
CA TYR A 6 7.78 36.88 0.06
C TYR A 6 8.89 36.59 -0.93
N GLY A 7 9.29 35.32 -0.99
CA GLY A 7 10.42 34.89 -1.79
C GLY A 7 10.93 33.54 -1.34
N ARG A 8 10.14 32.50 -1.60
CA ARG A 8 10.52 31.08 -1.71
C ARG A 8 9.24 30.36 -2.10
N ILE A 9 9.31 29.57 -3.17
CA ILE A 9 8.25 28.65 -3.62
C ILE A 9 7.57 28.08 -2.37
N LYS A 10 6.30 28.43 -2.14
CA LYS A 10 5.55 27.98 -0.97
C LYS A 10 5.52 26.46 -1.05
N GLU A 11 6.45 25.78 -0.40
CA GLU A 11 6.33 24.35 -0.13
C GLU A 11 4.93 24.18 0.44
N LYS A 12 4.05 23.47 -0.27
CA LYS A 12 2.74 23.14 0.25
C LYS A 12 3.01 22.50 1.61
N LYS A 13 2.57 23.16 2.67
CA LYS A 13 2.71 22.67 4.04
C LYS A 13 1.46 21.96 4.51
N ILE A 14 0.36 22.11 3.77
CA ILE A 14 -0.96 21.64 4.15
C ILE A 14 -1.31 20.44 3.28
N ALA A 15 -1.59 19.31 3.93
CA ALA A 15 -2.29 18.20 3.30
C ALA A 15 -3.79 18.33 3.58
N LEU A 16 -4.59 17.93 2.59
CA LEU A 16 -6.02 17.77 2.74
C LEU A 16 -6.34 16.29 2.83
N ILE A 17 -7.00 15.89 3.92
CA ILE A 17 -7.44 14.51 4.16
C ILE A 17 -8.97 14.49 4.00
N PRO A 18 -9.49 13.97 2.87
CA PRO A 18 -10.92 13.92 2.64
C PRO A 18 -11.57 12.89 3.56
N ILE A 19 -12.66 13.29 4.20
CA ILE A 19 -13.47 12.45 5.06
C ILE A 19 -14.94 12.60 4.69
N THR A 20 -15.68 11.51 4.77
CA THR A 20 -17.10 11.48 4.36
C THR A 20 -17.91 10.77 5.43
N ASN A 21 -19.03 11.36 5.80
CA ASN A 21 -20.03 10.73 6.64
C ASN A 21 -19.45 10.08 7.91
N THR A 22 -18.55 10.81 8.61
CA THR A 22 -17.85 10.27 9.79
C THR A 22 -17.90 11.17 11.02
N SER A 23 -18.19 10.60 12.18
CA SER A 23 -18.09 11.32 13.47
C SER A 23 -16.78 11.05 14.21
N SER A 24 -15.91 10.16 13.70
CA SER A 24 -14.57 9.97 14.24
C SER A 24 -13.55 9.48 13.21
N MET A 25 -12.27 9.76 13.39
CA MET A 25 -11.23 9.18 12.54
C MET A 25 -9.99 8.87 13.37
N ASN A 26 -9.42 7.69 13.14
CA ASN A 26 -8.10 7.35 13.64
C ASN A 26 -7.11 7.35 12.48
N MET A 27 -6.06 8.14 12.59
CA MET A 27 -4.98 8.19 11.61
C MET A 27 -3.66 8.40 12.33
N GLN A 28 -2.64 7.72 11.86
CA GLN A 28 -1.27 7.90 12.29
C GLN A 28 -0.48 8.53 11.15
N ILE A 29 0.24 9.61 11.43
CA ILE A 29 1.20 10.20 10.50
C ILE A 29 2.52 10.31 11.22
N SER A 30 3.58 9.79 10.60
CA SER A 30 4.94 10.05 11.05
C SER A 30 5.60 11.10 10.19
N THR A 31 6.52 11.82 10.80
CA THR A 31 7.43 12.68 10.09
C THR A 31 8.86 12.25 10.36
N ARG A 32 9.79 12.82 9.62
CA ARG A 32 11.22 12.64 9.91
C ARG A 32 11.65 13.62 11.01
N ASN A 33 11.20 14.87 10.94
CA ASN A 33 11.81 15.95 11.72
C ASN A 33 10.82 16.98 12.30
N GLY A 34 9.50 16.78 12.17
CA GLY A 34 8.56 17.88 12.32
C GLY A 34 7.23 17.57 12.98
N ASP A 35 6.77 18.52 13.78
CA ASP A 35 5.40 18.54 14.29
C ASP A 35 4.40 18.96 13.21
N SER A 36 3.13 18.72 13.50
CA SER A 36 2.01 19.18 12.70
C SER A 36 1.01 19.98 13.51
N VAL A 37 0.30 20.88 12.84
CA VAL A 37 -0.90 21.54 13.37
C VAL A 37 -2.08 21.03 12.59
N ILE A 38 -3.14 20.64 13.29
CA ILE A 38 -4.31 20.03 12.68
C ILE A 38 -5.51 20.95 12.85
N ASP A 39 -6.16 21.23 11.74
CA ASP A 39 -7.47 21.86 11.67
C ASP A 39 -8.47 20.83 11.17
N LYS A 40 -9.46 20.54 12.01
CA LYS A 40 -10.47 19.51 11.76
C LYS A 40 -11.49 19.93 10.69
N GLY A 41 -11.55 21.21 10.34
CA GLY A 41 -12.51 21.73 9.35
C GLY A 41 -13.95 21.81 9.84
N ASP A 42 -14.23 21.43 11.10
CA ASP A 42 -15.55 21.48 11.74
C ASP A 42 -15.77 22.78 12.56
N GLY A 43 -14.86 23.74 12.46
CA GLY A 43 -14.85 24.98 13.24
C GLY A 43 -14.23 24.86 14.63
N SER A 44 -13.75 23.68 15.04
CA SER A 44 -12.99 23.55 16.28
C SER A 44 -11.62 24.23 16.20
N THR A 45 -11.08 24.64 17.35
CA THR A 45 -9.78 25.31 17.41
C THR A 45 -8.67 24.34 16.96
N PRO A 46 -7.79 24.75 16.03
CA PRO A 46 -6.65 23.93 15.64
C PRO A 46 -5.76 23.61 16.84
N PHE A 47 -5.20 22.40 16.86
CA PHE A 47 -4.28 21.99 17.92
C PHE A 47 -2.96 21.46 17.36
N GLY A 48 -1.90 21.64 18.13
CA GLY A 48 -0.58 21.11 17.82
C GLY A 48 -0.49 19.63 18.17
N PHE A 49 0.22 18.86 17.34
CA PHE A 49 0.49 17.46 17.58
C PHE A 49 1.96 17.18 17.29
N THR A 50 2.67 16.65 18.29
CA THR A 50 4.03 16.15 18.11
C THR A 50 3.96 14.80 17.46
N ASN A 51 4.37 14.72 16.20
CA ASN A 51 4.31 13.48 15.46
C ASN A 51 5.37 12.51 15.99
N PRO A 52 5.02 11.23 16.19
CA PRO A 52 6.03 10.20 16.33
C PRO A 52 6.91 10.17 15.07
N LYS A 53 8.22 10.04 15.27
CA LYS A 53 9.18 10.08 14.17
C LYS A 53 9.45 8.67 13.65
N TYR A 54 9.60 8.54 12.33
CA TYR A 54 10.08 7.33 11.66
C TYR A 54 9.34 6.02 12.01
N PHE A 55 8.09 6.06 12.47
CA PHE A 55 7.31 4.82 12.58
C PHE A 55 6.89 4.37 11.18
N ASP A 56 6.82 3.06 10.95
CA ASP A 56 6.40 2.47 9.68
C ASP A 56 5.27 1.45 9.87
N TYR A 57 5.01 0.67 8.82
CA TYR A 57 3.95 -0.33 8.78
C TYR A 57 4.07 -1.43 9.85
N THR A 58 5.23 -1.61 10.48
CA THR A 58 5.46 -2.63 11.52
C THR A 58 5.03 -2.19 12.92
N ILE A 59 4.82 -0.90 13.14
CA ILE A 59 4.49 -0.34 14.46
C ILE A 59 2.99 -0.06 14.52
N THR A 60 2.29 -0.78 15.40
CA THR A 60 0.81 -0.76 15.51
C THR A 60 0.26 0.22 16.55
N SER A 61 1.09 0.75 17.45
CA SER A 61 0.58 1.31 18.71
C SER A 61 1.02 2.73 19.09
N SER A 62 1.92 3.40 18.35
CA SER A 62 2.39 4.73 18.75
C SER A 62 1.71 5.89 18.00
N GLY A 63 1.14 6.84 18.74
CA GLY A 63 0.84 8.21 18.24
C GLY A 63 -0.33 8.34 17.28
N ALA A 64 -1.41 7.57 17.47
CA ALA A 64 -2.62 7.74 16.69
C ALA A 64 -3.30 9.08 16.98
N MET A 65 -3.55 9.88 15.94
CA MET A 65 -4.41 11.04 16.01
C MET A 65 -5.85 10.55 15.96
N ASN A 66 -6.57 10.78 17.06
CA ASN A 66 -7.99 10.51 17.17
C ASN A 66 -8.75 11.82 16.98
N PHE A 67 -9.53 11.89 15.91
CA PHE A 67 -10.47 12.97 15.66
C PHE A 67 -11.85 12.51 16.09
N SER A 68 -12.50 13.32 16.90
CA SER A 68 -13.93 13.18 17.23
C SER A 68 -14.61 14.50 16.88
N TYR A 69 -15.79 14.37 16.29
CA TYR A 69 -16.65 15.45 15.83
C TYR A 69 -17.97 15.41 16.61
N SER A 70 -18.59 16.56 16.84
CA SER A 70 -19.88 16.65 17.57
C SER A 70 -21.04 16.02 16.79
N GLY A 71 -20.88 15.83 15.49
CA GLY A 71 -21.81 15.15 14.60
C GLY A 71 -21.06 14.51 13.44
N VAL A 72 -21.81 13.91 12.52
CA VAL A 72 -21.25 13.32 11.31
C VAL A 72 -20.71 14.42 10.39
N PHE A 73 -19.44 14.32 10.01
CA PHE A 73 -18.72 15.31 9.20
C PHE A 73 -18.39 14.77 7.81
N THR A 74 -18.54 15.63 6.80
CA THR A 74 -18.07 15.44 5.43
C THR A 74 -17.30 16.68 5.00
N GLY A 75 -16.04 16.52 4.59
CA GLY A 75 -15.16 17.64 4.27
C GLY A 75 -13.69 17.24 4.28
N ASN A 76 -12.79 18.21 4.46
CA ASN A 76 -11.36 17.96 4.54
C ASN A 76 -10.81 18.32 5.93
N ILE A 77 -10.03 17.43 6.52
CA ILE A 77 -9.10 17.79 7.60
C ILE A 77 -7.87 18.43 6.95
N SER A 78 -7.48 19.60 7.44
CA SER A 78 -6.27 20.29 7.00
C SER A 78 -5.14 20.01 7.99
N ILE A 79 -4.05 19.38 7.52
CA ILE A 79 -2.88 19.08 8.36
C ILE A 79 -1.69 19.89 7.86
N LYS A 80 -1.22 20.82 8.68
CA LYS A 80 -0.07 21.66 8.39
C LYS A 80 1.20 21.06 8.99
N PHE A 81 2.10 20.60 8.15
CA PHE A 81 3.44 20.12 8.53
C PHE A 81 4.42 21.28 8.59
N LEU A 82 4.99 21.54 9.78
CA LEU A 82 5.87 22.71 9.98
C LEU A 82 7.12 22.65 9.11
N LYS A 83 7.63 21.43 8.88
CA LYS A 83 8.79 21.10 8.02
C LYS A 83 8.42 20.80 6.56
N GLY A 84 7.15 20.96 6.18
CA GLY A 84 6.64 20.74 4.82
C GLY A 84 6.22 19.29 4.55
N LEU A 85 5.47 19.08 3.47
CA LEU A 85 4.93 17.76 3.12
C LEU A 85 6.00 16.72 2.76
N LYS A 86 7.19 17.17 2.35
CA LYS A 86 8.36 16.31 2.10
C LYS A 86 8.90 15.62 3.37
N ASP A 87 8.52 16.11 4.55
CA ASP A 87 8.97 15.56 5.82
C ASP A 87 8.11 14.38 6.28
N VAL A 88 6.92 14.21 5.70
CA VAL A 88 6.02 13.08 5.98
C VAL A 88 6.71 11.77 5.58
N TYR A 89 6.84 10.86 6.53
CA TYR A 89 7.54 9.59 6.36
C TYR A 89 6.55 8.45 6.12
N SER A 90 5.51 8.34 6.94
CA SER A 90 4.47 7.31 6.79
C SER A 90 3.09 7.82 7.12
N ILE A 91 2.09 7.18 6.52
CA ILE A 91 0.67 7.39 6.81
C ILE A 91 0.03 6.02 7.03
N SER A 92 -0.69 5.88 8.14
CA SER A 92 -1.43 4.67 8.49
C SER A 92 -2.85 5.01 8.93
N PHE A 93 -3.81 4.28 8.39
CA PHE A 93 -5.20 4.30 8.82
C PHE A 93 -5.53 2.97 9.48
N THR A 94 -5.90 2.98 10.76
CA THR A 94 -6.23 1.76 11.49
C THR A 94 -7.61 1.90 12.13
N TYR A 95 -8.52 0.99 11.80
CA TYR A 95 -9.88 0.99 12.33
C TYR A 95 -10.06 -0.14 13.36
N PRO A 96 -10.40 0.19 14.62
CA PRO A 96 -10.60 -0.81 15.66
C PRO A 96 -11.88 -1.63 15.44
N ARG A 97 -11.83 -2.88 15.88
CA ARG A 97 -12.88 -3.92 15.72
C ARG A 97 -14.26 -3.55 16.30
N THR A 98 -14.36 -2.52 17.13
CA THR A 98 -15.54 -2.24 17.98
C THR A 98 -16.45 -1.11 17.50
N ALA A 99 -16.10 -0.38 16.43
CA ALA A 99 -16.89 0.77 15.99
C ALA A 99 -18.02 0.33 15.04
N ALA A 100 -19.21 0.12 15.60
CA ALA A 100 -20.39 -0.28 14.82
C ALA A 100 -20.80 0.75 13.75
N ASN A 101 -20.36 2.01 13.77
CA ASN A 101 -20.76 3.00 12.78
C ASN A 101 -19.69 4.08 12.50
N THR A 102 -19.57 4.44 11.22
CA THR A 102 -19.20 5.77 10.66
C THR A 102 -17.77 6.13 10.27
N ASN A 103 -16.72 5.33 10.46
CA ASN A 103 -15.36 5.76 10.07
C ASN A 103 -15.07 5.55 8.57
N LEU A 104 -15.72 6.33 7.70
CA LEU A 104 -15.58 6.24 6.24
C LEU A 104 -14.56 7.26 5.76
N PHE A 105 -13.29 6.86 5.76
CA PHE A 105 -12.28 7.53 4.96
C PHE A 105 -12.54 7.23 3.49
N ASN A 106 -12.66 8.27 2.67
CA ASN A 106 -12.91 8.14 1.25
C ASN A 106 -11.82 8.88 0.48
N ILE A 107 -10.89 8.13 -0.10
CA ILE A 107 -9.91 8.68 -1.03
C ILE A 107 -10.51 8.65 -2.42
N ALA A 108 -10.98 9.81 -2.90
CA ALA A 108 -11.57 9.94 -4.22
C ALA A 108 -10.59 9.66 -5.38
N ASP A 109 -9.28 9.84 -5.16
CA ASP A 109 -8.20 9.44 -6.06
C ASP A 109 -6.91 9.22 -5.26
N VAL A 110 -6.46 7.98 -5.18
CA VAL A 110 -5.28 7.59 -4.40
C VAL A 110 -3.98 8.16 -4.93
N SER A 111 -3.86 8.33 -6.25
CA SER A 111 -2.66 8.90 -6.86
C SER A 111 -2.55 10.38 -6.48
N ILE A 112 -3.64 11.15 -6.63
CA ILE A 112 -3.68 12.56 -6.23
C ILE A 112 -3.41 12.72 -4.74
N PHE A 113 -4.06 11.88 -3.92
CA PHE A 113 -3.88 11.92 -2.46
C PHE A 113 -2.42 11.69 -2.07
N LEU A 114 -1.79 10.62 -2.56
CA LEU A 114 -0.41 10.27 -2.19
C LEU A 114 0.62 11.24 -2.77
N LYS A 115 0.36 11.83 -3.95
CA LYS A 115 1.24 12.86 -4.56
C LYS A 115 1.35 14.15 -3.75
N GLN A 116 0.49 14.36 -2.75
CA GLN A 116 0.72 15.42 -1.75
C GLN A 116 2.02 15.21 -0.97
N PHE A 117 2.50 13.96 -0.86
CA PHE A 117 3.62 13.55 -0.01
C PHE A 117 4.78 12.99 -0.87
N PRO A 118 5.63 13.86 -1.45
CA PRO A 118 6.60 13.46 -2.48
C PRO A 118 7.70 12.51 -2.00
N ASN A 119 7.91 12.40 -0.68
CA ASN A 119 8.91 11.52 -0.06
C ASN A 119 8.26 10.50 0.88
N LEU A 120 7.00 10.14 0.67
CA LEU A 120 6.34 9.14 1.48
C LEU A 120 7.08 7.80 1.35
N TYR A 121 7.41 7.17 2.48
CA TYR A 121 8.08 5.87 2.55
C TYR A 121 7.08 4.72 2.63
N SER A 122 6.07 4.82 3.51
CA SER A 122 5.08 3.76 3.70
C SER A 122 3.65 4.25 3.77
N PHE A 123 2.75 3.50 3.15
CA PHE A 123 1.31 3.71 3.19
C PHE A 123 0.60 2.46 3.70
N ARG A 124 -0.19 2.61 4.77
CA ARG A 124 -0.87 1.50 5.43
C ARG A 124 -2.35 1.79 5.60
N ILE A 125 -3.18 0.80 5.31
CA ILE A 125 -4.62 0.83 5.58
C ILE A 125 -5.04 -0.50 6.18
N GLU A 126 -5.63 -0.46 7.36
CA GLU A 126 -6.09 -1.63 8.08
C GLU A 126 -7.48 -1.39 8.65
N ASN A 127 -8.41 -2.25 8.27
CA ASN A 127 -9.72 -2.26 8.87
C ASN A 127 -9.98 -3.62 9.53
N TYR A 128 -10.18 -3.62 10.85
CA TYR A 128 -10.53 -4.81 11.62
C TYR A 128 -12.05 -4.91 11.90
N SER A 129 -12.85 -4.05 11.28
CA SER A 129 -14.29 -3.97 11.51
C SER A 129 -15.04 -5.09 10.78
N TYR A 130 -16.05 -5.66 11.44
CA TYR A 130 -16.98 -6.61 10.86
C TYR A 130 -18.26 -5.85 10.49
N GLY A 131 -18.48 -5.53 9.21
CA GLY A 131 -19.65 -4.77 8.78
C GLY A 131 -19.64 -4.35 7.31
N ALA A 132 -20.68 -3.64 6.86
CA ALA A 132 -20.86 -3.21 5.46
C ALA A 132 -20.12 -1.91 5.10
N ASN A 133 -19.55 -1.21 6.08
CA ASN A 133 -18.93 0.10 5.93
C ASN A 133 -17.40 -0.03 5.97
N PHE A 134 -16.76 0.18 4.83
CA PHE A 134 -15.31 0.09 4.70
C PHE A 134 -14.76 1.42 4.16
N PRO A 135 -13.49 1.76 4.47
CA PRO A 135 -12.81 2.85 3.78
C PRO A 135 -12.84 2.61 2.28
N THR A 136 -13.24 3.61 1.51
CA THR A 136 -13.28 3.56 0.06
C THR A 136 -12.05 4.25 -0.49
N ILE A 137 -11.29 3.54 -1.31
CA ILE A 137 -10.20 4.11 -2.08
C ILE A 137 -10.59 4.01 -3.54
N ASN A 138 -10.42 5.07 -4.29
CA ASN A 138 -10.64 5.09 -5.73
C ASN A 138 -9.30 5.26 -6.46
N GLY A 139 -9.19 4.60 -7.61
CA GLY A 139 -8.02 4.64 -8.47
C GLY A 139 -7.05 3.48 -8.22
N ASN A 140 -5.98 3.46 -9.01
CA ASN A 140 -4.95 2.43 -8.92
C ASN A 140 -3.98 2.74 -7.77
N VAL A 141 -3.97 1.90 -6.73
CA VAL A 141 -3.05 2.06 -5.59
C VAL A 141 -1.58 1.99 -6.01
N LEU A 142 -1.28 1.39 -7.17
CA LEU A 142 0.06 1.31 -7.73
C LEU A 142 0.51 2.57 -8.48
N ASP A 143 -0.38 3.57 -8.69
CA ASP A 143 -0.03 4.90 -9.25
C ASP A 143 0.49 5.88 -8.18
N MET A 144 1.10 5.34 -7.13
CA MET A 144 1.70 6.07 -6.02
C MET A 144 3.02 6.76 -6.43
N PRO A 145 3.53 7.72 -5.63
CA PRO A 145 4.87 8.27 -5.83
C PRO A 145 5.95 7.19 -5.77
N ASP A 146 6.98 7.33 -6.61
CA ASP A 146 8.10 6.38 -6.69
C ASP A 146 8.91 6.26 -5.38
N SER A 147 8.76 7.22 -4.45
CA SER A 147 9.39 7.17 -3.14
C SER A 147 8.84 6.08 -2.22
N VAL A 148 7.62 5.59 -2.48
CA VAL A 148 6.95 4.63 -1.60
C VAL A 148 7.61 3.28 -1.71
N GLU A 149 8.14 2.78 -0.59
CA GLU A 149 8.77 1.46 -0.49
C GLU A 149 7.83 0.41 0.07
N VAL A 150 6.80 0.80 0.82
CA VAL A 150 5.87 -0.14 1.46
C VAL A 150 4.43 0.26 1.27
N ILE A 151 3.64 -0.66 0.71
CA ILE A 151 2.18 -0.63 0.82
C ILE A 151 1.72 -1.83 1.64
N TYR A 152 0.95 -1.55 2.67
CA TYR A 152 0.26 -2.56 3.45
C TYR A 152 -1.24 -2.29 3.48
N GLY A 153 -2.03 -3.32 3.23
CA GLY A 153 -3.47 -3.25 3.18
C GLY A 153 -4.10 -4.46 3.86
N TYR A 154 -5.07 -4.24 4.75
CA TYR A 154 -5.88 -5.29 5.37
C TYR A 154 -7.35 -4.87 5.37
N ASP A 155 -8.21 -5.65 4.71
CA ASP A 155 -9.68 -5.57 4.76
C ASP A 155 -10.32 -4.18 4.49
N PHE A 156 -9.84 -3.42 3.49
CA PHE A 156 -10.45 -2.14 3.05
C PHE A 156 -11.27 -2.30 1.75
N GLN A 157 -12.14 -1.35 1.40
CA GLN A 157 -12.84 -1.32 0.10
C GLN A 157 -12.05 -0.52 -0.93
N ILE A 158 -12.15 -0.95 -2.19
CA ILE A 158 -11.70 -0.13 -3.32
C ILE A 158 -12.91 0.00 -4.24
N ALA A 159 -13.35 1.23 -4.47
CA ALA A 159 -14.45 1.48 -5.40
C ALA A 159 -13.91 1.88 -6.77
N GLY A 160 -14.71 1.59 -7.81
CA GLY A 160 -14.31 1.75 -9.20
C GLY A 160 -13.83 0.46 -9.88
N THR A 161 -13.49 0.60 -11.17
CA THR A 161 -13.27 -0.49 -12.13
C THR A 161 -11.83 -1.00 -12.23
N VAL A 162 -10.83 -0.29 -11.72
CA VAL A 162 -9.40 -0.66 -11.77
C VAL A 162 -8.72 -0.33 -10.45
N ASN A 163 -8.30 -1.36 -9.73
CA ASN A 163 -7.97 -1.23 -8.30
C ASN A 163 -6.51 -1.63 -7.99
N PHE A 164 -5.92 -2.55 -8.77
CA PHE A 164 -4.48 -2.79 -8.80
C PHE A 164 -4.03 -3.19 -10.21
N ASN A 165 -3.50 -2.24 -10.97
CA ASN A 165 -2.93 -2.50 -12.29
C ASN A 165 -1.41 -2.45 -12.22
N MET A 166 -0.77 -3.62 -12.28
CA MET A 166 0.69 -3.75 -12.20
C MET A 166 1.40 -3.16 -13.43
N SER A 167 0.68 -2.97 -14.55
CA SER A 167 1.25 -2.38 -15.76
C SER A 167 1.49 -0.87 -15.65
N GLY A 168 0.87 -0.20 -14.68
CA GLY A 168 1.00 1.25 -14.46
C GLY A 168 2.17 1.66 -13.57
N ILE A 169 2.86 0.69 -12.95
CA ILE A 169 3.95 1.00 -12.02
C ILE A 169 5.17 1.56 -12.77
N SER A 170 5.72 2.64 -12.22
CA SER A 170 6.93 3.28 -12.74
C SER A 170 8.13 2.34 -12.66
N SER A 171 8.99 2.36 -13.68
CA SER A 171 10.26 1.63 -13.66
C SER A 171 11.24 2.15 -12.61
N THR A 172 11.04 3.37 -12.13
CA THR A 172 11.83 4.00 -11.04
C THR A 172 11.17 3.85 -9.66
N SER A 173 10.06 3.11 -9.57
CA SER A 173 9.40 2.83 -8.29
C SER A 173 10.36 2.11 -7.33
N LYS A 174 10.38 2.56 -6.08
CA LYS A 174 11.15 1.94 -4.99
C LYS A 174 10.34 0.90 -4.21
N LEU A 175 9.18 0.48 -4.69
CA LEU A 175 8.33 -0.47 -3.97
C LEU A 175 9.10 -1.75 -3.66
N ARG A 176 9.18 -2.08 -2.36
CA ARG A 176 9.81 -3.28 -1.83
C ARG A 176 8.80 -4.27 -1.29
N ILE A 177 7.77 -3.75 -0.61
CA ILE A 177 6.75 -4.56 0.06
C ILE A 177 5.39 -4.15 -0.45
N LEU A 178 4.70 -5.08 -1.09
CA LEU A 178 3.28 -4.98 -1.42
C LEU A 178 2.54 -6.12 -0.73
N ASN A 179 1.83 -5.80 0.35
CA ASN A 179 1.06 -6.77 1.10
C ASN A 179 -0.40 -6.32 1.21
N ILE A 180 -1.26 -6.92 0.41
CA ILE A 180 -2.69 -6.62 0.40
C ILE A 180 -3.45 -7.89 0.76
N GLN A 181 -4.09 -7.84 1.92
CA GLN A 181 -4.84 -8.92 2.53
C GLN A 181 -6.30 -8.49 2.74
N GLY A 182 -7.18 -9.48 2.83
CA GLY A 182 -8.56 -9.27 3.21
C GLY A 182 -9.53 -10.11 2.39
N ASN A 183 -10.59 -10.57 3.06
CA ASN A 183 -11.56 -11.54 2.53
C ASN A 183 -12.88 -10.89 2.11
N ASN A 184 -13.03 -9.57 2.28
CA ASN A 184 -14.33 -8.95 2.05
C ASN A 184 -14.60 -8.68 0.57
N SER A 185 -15.55 -9.47 0.05
CA SER A 185 -16.11 -9.52 -1.31
C SER A 185 -16.92 -8.29 -1.73
N VAL A 186 -17.08 -7.31 -0.84
CA VAL A 186 -17.90 -6.13 -1.08
C VAL A 186 -17.01 -5.11 -1.81
N GLY A 187 -17.16 -5.02 -3.14
CA GLY A 187 -16.35 -4.17 -4.02
C GLY A 187 -15.54 -4.97 -5.03
N ALA A 188 -15.63 -4.60 -6.32
CA ALA A 188 -14.97 -5.30 -7.43
C ALA A 188 -13.45 -5.02 -7.47
N LYS A 189 -12.70 -5.48 -6.47
CA LYS A 189 -11.23 -5.37 -6.44
C LYS A 189 -10.61 -6.27 -7.51
N LYS A 190 -10.31 -5.68 -8.67
CA LYS A 190 -9.63 -6.39 -9.75
C LYS A 190 -8.12 -6.26 -9.63
N LEU A 191 -7.44 -7.41 -9.67
CA LEU A 191 -6.02 -7.51 -9.94
C LEU A 191 -5.81 -7.61 -11.44
N LEU A 192 -5.06 -6.68 -12.03
CA LEU A 192 -4.83 -6.62 -13.46
C LEU A 192 -3.35 -6.40 -13.77
N GLY A 193 -2.96 -6.83 -14.98
CA GLY A 193 -1.69 -6.46 -15.58
C GLY A 193 -0.63 -7.55 -15.49
N ASN A 194 0.61 -7.16 -15.75
CA ASN A 194 1.71 -8.09 -15.91
C ASN A 194 2.65 -8.03 -14.70
N LEU A 195 2.79 -9.16 -13.99
CA LEU A 195 3.65 -9.28 -12.82
C LEU A 195 5.12 -8.97 -13.13
N ALA A 196 5.57 -9.22 -14.37
CA ALA A 196 6.94 -8.90 -14.79
C ALA A 196 7.25 -7.38 -14.78
N LYS A 197 6.21 -6.53 -14.75
CA LYS A 197 6.35 -5.06 -14.68
C LYS A 197 6.57 -4.52 -13.27
N MET A 198 6.39 -5.33 -12.24
CA MET A 198 6.71 -4.91 -10.87
C MET A 198 8.20 -4.54 -10.75
N PRO A 199 8.57 -3.57 -9.89
CA PRO A 199 9.94 -3.10 -9.78
C PRO A 199 10.91 -4.20 -9.30
N THR A 200 12.18 -4.05 -9.63
CA THR A 200 13.25 -4.99 -9.25
C THR A 200 13.56 -4.94 -7.75
N SER A 201 13.21 -3.83 -7.07
CA SER A 201 13.33 -3.66 -5.63
C SER A 201 12.33 -4.49 -4.81
N LEU A 202 11.29 -5.04 -5.44
CA LEU A 202 10.26 -5.81 -4.75
C LEU A 202 10.89 -7.03 -4.10
N THR A 203 10.75 -7.18 -2.78
CA THR A 203 11.20 -8.35 -2.00
C THR A 203 10.03 -9.14 -1.40
N PHE A 204 8.85 -8.50 -1.29
CA PHE A 204 7.66 -9.12 -0.71
C PHE A 204 6.42 -8.75 -1.50
N LEU A 205 5.76 -9.76 -2.06
CA LEU A 205 4.48 -9.64 -2.74
C LEU A 205 3.47 -10.63 -2.16
N SER A 206 2.44 -10.12 -1.49
CA SER A 206 1.33 -10.93 -1.01
C SER A 206 0.01 -10.30 -1.43
N LEU A 207 -0.70 -10.96 -2.34
CA LEU A 207 -2.03 -10.59 -2.78
C LEU A 207 -2.98 -11.73 -2.39
N LYS A 208 -3.88 -11.50 -1.43
CA LYS A 208 -4.81 -12.53 -0.93
C LYS A 208 -6.26 -12.36 -1.39
N PHE A 209 -6.47 -11.65 -2.49
CA PHE A 209 -7.80 -11.39 -3.05
C PHE A 209 -7.76 -11.50 -4.57
N ALA A 210 -8.81 -12.04 -5.17
CA ALA A 210 -9.05 -11.95 -6.60
C ALA A 210 -10.56 -12.02 -6.83
N THR A 211 -11.15 -10.99 -7.42
CA THR A 211 -12.58 -11.00 -7.77
C THR A 211 -12.76 -11.32 -9.25
N SER A 212 -14.01 -11.59 -9.65
CA SER A 212 -14.38 -11.74 -11.06
C SER A 212 -13.83 -10.60 -11.93
N GLY A 213 -13.28 -10.95 -13.09
CA GLY A 213 -12.62 -10.02 -14.01
C GLY A 213 -11.19 -9.64 -13.63
N SER A 214 -10.60 -10.23 -12.58
CA SER A 214 -9.15 -10.13 -12.36
C SER A 214 -8.40 -11.00 -13.37
N ALA A 215 -7.30 -10.49 -13.89
CA ALA A 215 -6.47 -11.16 -14.90
C ALA A 215 -5.02 -10.66 -14.76
N ILE A 216 -4.14 -11.55 -14.32
CA ILE A 216 -2.71 -11.29 -14.25
C ILE A 216 -1.98 -12.18 -15.25
N SER A 217 -0.89 -11.67 -15.81
CA SER A 217 0.00 -12.41 -16.69
C SER A 217 1.45 -12.28 -16.25
N TYR A 218 2.33 -13.11 -16.83
CA TYR A 218 3.77 -13.00 -16.62
C TYR A 218 4.53 -13.14 -17.94
N SER A 219 5.05 -12.02 -18.45
CA SER A 219 5.75 -12.03 -19.76
C SER A 219 7.18 -12.54 -19.73
N GLY A 220 7.76 -12.80 -18.55
CA GLY A 220 9.17 -13.13 -18.42
C GLY A 220 10.13 -11.94 -18.51
N GLY A 221 11.42 -12.23 -18.34
CA GLY A 221 12.53 -11.28 -18.44
C GLY A 221 12.67 -10.36 -17.22
N LYS A 222 12.03 -10.70 -16.10
CA LYS A 222 12.09 -9.87 -14.89
C LYS A 222 13.33 -10.22 -14.07
N THR A 223 14.09 -9.19 -13.69
CA THR A 223 15.06 -9.30 -12.60
C THR A 223 14.34 -9.16 -11.26
N TRP A 224 14.46 -10.18 -10.41
CA TRP A 224 13.97 -10.15 -9.04
C TRP A 224 15.04 -9.60 -8.10
N ALA A 225 14.61 -9.05 -6.96
CA ALA A 225 15.56 -8.65 -5.94
C ALA A 225 16.38 -9.87 -5.51
N SER A 226 17.70 -9.69 -5.33
CA SER A 226 18.59 -10.78 -4.92
C SER A 226 18.27 -11.35 -3.54
N ALA A 227 17.52 -10.60 -2.72
CA ALA A 227 17.00 -10.97 -1.41
C ALA A 227 15.46 -10.96 -1.41
N PHE A 228 14.85 -11.56 -2.43
CA PHE A 228 13.40 -11.75 -2.49
C PHE A 228 12.95 -12.82 -1.48
N ASP A 229 11.81 -12.61 -0.83
CA ASP A 229 11.39 -13.42 0.32
C ASP A 229 10.04 -14.12 0.09
N THR A 230 9.01 -13.41 -0.38
CA THR A 230 7.64 -13.94 -0.44
C THR A 230 6.90 -13.56 -1.72
N LEU A 231 6.32 -14.57 -2.37
CA LEU A 231 5.37 -14.42 -3.47
C LEU A 231 4.10 -15.22 -3.18
N LEU A 232 2.98 -14.54 -2.96
CA LEU A 232 1.64 -15.15 -2.86
C LEU A 232 0.72 -14.55 -3.91
N LEU A 233 0.30 -15.38 -4.87
CA LEU A 233 -0.62 -14.97 -5.93
C LEU A 233 -1.96 -15.73 -5.82
N PRO A 234 -3.11 -15.03 -5.92
CA PRO A 234 -4.41 -15.66 -5.77
C PRO A 234 -5.00 -16.13 -7.11
N ILE A 235 -4.38 -15.76 -8.24
CA ILE A 235 -4.85 -16.04 -9.61
C ILE A 235 -3.91 -17.04 -10.28
N ALA A 236 -4.49 -17.98 -11.02
CA ALA A 236 -3.73 -18.96 -11.78
C ALA A 236 -3.04 -18.31 -12.99
N LEU A 237 -1.74 -18.57 -13.10
CA LEU A 237 -0.98 -18.33 -14.33
C LEU A 237 -1.06 -19.58 -15.22
N THR A 238 -0.79 -19.41 -16.51
CA THR A 238 -0.61 -20.54 -17.42
C THR A 238 0.65 -21.34 -17.06
N ASN A 239 0.76 -22.57 -17.58
CA ASN A 239 1.92 -23.42 -17.32
C ASN A 239 3.24 -22.77 -17.80
N ALA A 240 3.21 -22.13 -18.98
CA ALA A 240 4.37 -21.46 -19.54
C ALA A 240 4.78 -20.24 -18.68
N GLU A 241 3.81 -19.47 -18.21
CA GLU A 241 4.06 -18.32 -17.33
C GLU A 241 4.64 -18.75 -15.98
N ASN A 242 4.09 -19.79 -15.34
CA ASN A 242 4.64 -20.33 -14.10
C ASN A 242 6.07 -20.84 -14.28
N ASN A 243 6.37 -21.55 -15.38
CA ASN A 243 7.73 -22.01 -15.68
C ASN A 243 8.70 -20.83 -15.85
N THR A 244 8.30 -19.83 -16.63
CA THR A 244 9.12 -18.64 -16.92
C THR A 244 9.37 -17.84 -15.64
N LEU A 245 8.34 -17.65 -14.81
CA LEU A 245 8.44 -16.98 -13.51
C LEU A 245 9.47 -17.65 -12.60
N LEU A 246 9.38 -18.97 -12.44
CA LEU A 246 10.29 -19.73 -11.59
C LEU A 246 11.74 -19.66 -12.11
N ASN A 247 11.92 -19.76 -13.43
CA ASN A 247 13.25 -19.67 -14.05
C ASN A 247 13.87 -18.27 -13.85
N ASP A 248 13.11 -17.19 -14.08
CA ASP A 248 13.60 -15.83 -13.85
C ASP A 248 13.96 -15.58 -12.38
N MET A 249 13.15 -16.09 -11.45
CA MET A 249 13.41 -16.02 -10.01
C MET A 249 14.72 -16.77 -9.68
N ALA A 250 14.89 -18.01 -10.15
CA ALA A 250 16.10 -18.79 -9.91
C ALA A 250 17.37 -18.14 -10.49
N ASN A 251 17.25 -17.44 -11.62
CA ASN A 251 18.38 -16.76 -12.25
C ASN A 251 18.88 -15.53 -11.49
N THR A 252 18.06 -14.94 -10.63
CA THR A 252 18.33 -13.60 -10.06
C THR A 252 18.33 -13.56 -8.54
N ILE A 253 17.59 -14.46 -7.90
CA ILE A 253 17.59 -14.59 -6.44
C ILE A 253 18.82 -15.41 -6.03
N THR A 254 19.73 -14.77 -5.28
CA THR A 254 20.97 -15.40 -4.78
C THR A 254 20.93 -15.60 -3.27
N SER A 255 19.97 -14.98 -2.59
CA SER A 255 19.77 -15.05 -1.15
C SER A 255 18.29 -14.86 -0.83
N ALA A 256 17.85 -15.28 0.34
CA ALA A 256 16.49 -15.02 0.82
C ALA A 256 16.53 -14.85 2.33
N ILE A 257 15.77 -13.90 2.86
CA ILE A 257 15.74 -13.52 4.28
C ILE A 257 14.32 -13.74 4.82
N GLY A 258 14.20 -14.18 6.08
CA GLY A 258 12.89 -14.37 6.70
C GLY A 258 12.06 -15.52 6.13
N GLY A 259 10.74 -15.31 5.97
CA GLY A 259 9.79 -16.34 5.53
C GLY A 259 9.86 -16.58 4.02
N LYS A 260 10.46 -17.69 3.61
CA LYS A 260 10.73 -18.03 2.20
C LYS A 260 9.57 -18.81 1.60
N LEU A 261 8.70 -18.13 0.87
CA LEU A 261 7.45 -18.72 0.40
C LEU A 261 7.11 -18.29 -1.03
N ILE A 262 6.88 -19.26 -1.90
CA ILE A 262 6.31 -19.07 -3.22
C ILE A 262 5.04 -19.91 -3.30
N ASN A 263 3.88 -19.27 -3.39
CA ASN A 263 2.59 -19.93 -3.55
C ASN A 263 1.92 -19.42 -4.83
N LEU A 264 1.83 -20.32 -5.81
CA LEU A 264 1.31 -20.04 -7.13
C LEU A 264 0.08 -20.91 -7.39
N LYS A 265 -0.82 -20.40 -8.22
CA LYS A 265 -1.99 -21.12 -8.71
C LYS A 265 -1.75 -21.59 -10.15
N GLY A 266 -2.47 -22.64 -10.56
CA GLY A 266 -2.24 -23.33 -11.83
C GLY A 266 -1.23 -24.46 -11.70
N ASN A 267 -0.63 -24.84 -12.83
CA ASN A 267 0.37 -25.91 -12.88
C ASN A 267 1.69 -25.37 -13.45
N ARG A 268 2.76 -26.12 -13.22
CA ARG A 268 4.04 -26.01 -13.92
C ARG A 268 4.35 -27.34 -14.61
N THR A 269 5.33 -27.35 -15.50
CA THR A 269 5.84 -28.59 -16.13
C THR A 269 7.28 -28.85 -15.68
N SER A 270 7.91 -29.88 -16.25
CA SER A 270 9.33 -30.20 -16.03
C SER A 270 10.30 -29.08 -16.44
N ALA A 271 9.87 -28.13 -17.26
CA ALA A 271 10.71 -27.02 -17.75
C ALA A 271 11.21 -26.06 -16.66
N SER A 272 10.70 -26.17 -15.43
CA SER A 272 11.14 -25.39 -14.26
C SER A 272 11.65 -26.26 -13.09
N ASP A 273 11.87 -27.57 -13.29
CA ASP A 273 12.33 -28.46 -12.21
C ASP A 273 13.68 -28.03 -11.60
N ALA A 274 14.63 -27.61 -12.45
CA ALA A 274 15.92 -27.11 -11.99
C ALA A 274 15.78 -25.82 -11.17
N ALA A 275 14.94 -24.89 -11.63
CA ALA A 275 14.67 -23.64 -10.93
C ALA A 275 14.00 -23.88 -9.57
N VAL A 276 13.02 -24.79 -9.50
CA VAL A 276 12.38 -25.19 -8.24
C VAL A 276 13.40 -25.79 -7.28
N THR A 277 14.24 -26.71 -7.77
CA THR A 277 15.28 -27.34 -6.94
C THR A 277 16.26 -26.30 -6.38
N TYR A 278 16.71 -25.36 -7.22
CA TYR A 278 17.59 -24.27 -6.81
C TYR A 278 16.91 -23.34 -5.77
N LEU A 279 15.69 -22.89 -6.01
CA LEU A 279 14.98 -22.03 -5.05
C LEU A 279 14.71 -22.76 -3.73
N GLN A 280 14.41 -24.06 -3.76
CA GLN A 280 14.28 -24.88 -2.56
C GLN A 280 15.61 -25.03 -1.80
N SER A 281 16.75 -25.12 -2.50
CA SER A 281 18.07 -25.14 -1.84
C SER A 281 18.42 -23.80 -1.18
N LEU A 282 17.88 -22.69 -1.70
CA LEU A 282 17.90 -21.38 -1.03
C LEU A 282 16.92 -21.31 0.17
N GLY A 283 16.10 -22.34 0.40
CA GLY A 283 15.19 -22.48 1.53
C GLY A 283 13.74 -22.10 1.27
N PHE A 284 13.33 -21.88 0.01
CA PHE A 284 11.94 -21.60 -0.31
C PHE A 284 11.04 -22.82 -0.11
N THR A 285 9.90 -22.59 0.53
CA THR A 285 8.73 -23.47 0.39
C THR A 285 7.97 -23.07 -0.87
N ILE A 286 7.88 -23.97 -1.84
CA ILE A 286 7.20 -23.73 -3.13
C ILE A 286 5.95 -24.57 -3.20
N THR A 287 4.80 -23.93 -3.35
CA THR A 287 3.48 -24.56 -3.50
C THR A 287 2.93 -24.27 -4.90
N ILE A 288 2.96 -25.29 -5.76
CA ILE A 288 2.39 -25.30 -7.12
C ILE A 288 2.31 -26.76 -7.59
N ASN A 289 1.29 -27.09 -8.39
CA ASN A 289 1.16 -28.44 -8.97
C ASN A 289 2.15 -28.63 -10.12
N ARG A 290 2.83 -29.78 -10.15
CA ARG A 290 3.59 -30.25 -11.33
C ARG A 290 2.74 -31.25 -12.10
N ILE A 291 2.58 -31.03 -13.40
CA ILE A 291 1.91 -31.96 -14.31
C ILE A 291 2.89 -32.49 -15.37
#